data_AF-A0A6H1NL34-F1
#
_entry.id   AF-A0A6H1NL34-F1
#
_cell.length_a   1.000
_cell.length_b   1.000
_cell.length_c   1.000
_cell.angle_alpha   90.00
_cell.angle_beta   90.00
_cell.angle_gamma   90.00
#
_symmetry.space_group_name_H-M   'P 1'
#
loop_
_entity.id
_entity.type
_entity.pdbx_description
1 polymer ?
#
loop_
_entity_poly.entity_id
_entity_poly.type
_entity_poly.pdbx_seq_one_letter_code
_entity_poly.pdbx_strand_id
1 'polypeptide(L)'
;MTAVNTEILIDVWQRLLADPNKSWVLFEHGTCVVLTAPDGELAEQATEILKEFGPARAGSSAGDFGVIDLKDAEGWVVTGHHNDVLTYVGPDEPHDRSEIAVGLFGRSKRHRDGTELHVVHVEDKRGSADPA
;
A
#
# COMPACT_ATOMS: atom_id res chain seq x y z
N MET A 1 21.30 0.68 -2.41
CA MET A 1 19.89 0.77 -1.99
C MET A 1 19.11 0.95 -3.26
N THR A 2 18.53 -0.13 -3.76
CA THR A 2 17.77 -0.13 -5.01
C THR A 2 16.52 0.71 -4.76
N ALA A 3 16.47 1.91 -5.31
CA ALA A 3 15.24 2.68 -5.36
C ALA A 3 14.23 1.78 -6.08
N VAL A 4 13.21 1.32 -5.36
CA VAL A 4 12.14 0.57 -6.00
C VAL A 4 11.49 1.56 -6.96
N ASN A 5 11.58 1.27 -8.26
CA ASN A 5 11.17 2.21 -9.29
C ASN A 5 9.66 2.42 -9.16
N THR A 6 9.21 3.67 -8.96
CA THR A 6 7.79 4.00 -8.76
C THR A 6 6.92 3.42 -9.87
N GLU A 7 7.40 3.39 -11.11
CA GLU A 7 6.66 2.80 -12.24
C GLU A 7 6.41 1.30 -12.09
N ILE A 8 7.34 0.56 -11.48
CA ILE A 8 7.16 -0.88 -11.20
C ILE A 8 6.10 -1.06 -10.13
N LEU A 9 6.13 -0.23 -9.07
CA LEU A 9 5.11 -0.27 -8.02
C LEU A 9 3.73 0.04 -8.59
N ILE A 10 3.61 1.05 -9.47
CA ILE A 10 2.35 1.38 -10.15
C ILE A 10 1.85 0.17 -10.94
N ASP A 11 2.68 -0.45 -11.78
CA ASP A 11 2.27 -1.63 -12.58
C ASP A 11 1.84 -2.81 -11.69
N VAL A 12 2.57 -3.07 -10.59
CA VAL A 12 2.18 -4.10 -9.61
C VAL A 12 0.82 -3.77 -9.00
N TRP A 13 0.62 -2.55 -8.49
CA TRP A 13 -0.65 -2.14 -7.88
C TRP A 13 -1.80 -2.14 -8.88
N GLN A 14 -1.59 -1.77 -10.14
CA GLN A 14 -2.59 -1.88 -11.20
C GLN A 14 -3.04 -3.31 -11.45
N ARG A 15 -2.12 -4.28 -11.39
CA ARG A 15 -2.44 -5.71 -11.54
C ARG A 15 -3.16 -6.26 -10.31
N LEU A 16 -2.72 -5.86 -9.11
CA LEU A 16 -3.32 -6.31 -7.85
C LEU A 16 -4.72 -5.72 -7.63
N LEU A 17 -4.90 -4.46 -8.01
CA LEU A 17 -6.14 -3.69 -7.90
C LEU A 17 -6.78 -3.50 -9.28
N ALA A 18 -6.87 -4.59 -10.05
CA ALA A 18 -7.48 -4.59 -11.37
C ALA A 18 -9.00 -4.29 -11.37
N ASP A 19 -9.59 -3.99 -10.21
CA ASP A 19 -10.99 -3.59 -10.09
C ASP A 19 -11.17 -2.16 -10.64
N PRO A 20 -11.96 -1.96 -11.70
CA PRO A 20 -12.10 -0.68 -12.36
C PRO A 20 -12.84 0.37 -11.53
N ASN A 21 -13.41 0.01 -10.38
CA ASN A 21 -14.14 0.95 -9.51
C ASN A 21 -13.32 1.39 -8.29
N LYS A 22 -12.12 0.82 -8.09
CA LYS A 22 -11.29 1.15 -6.92
C LYS A 22 -10.27 2.22 -7.30
N SER A 23 -10.42 3.38 -6.66
CA SER A 23 -9.37 4.41 -6.71
C SER A 23 -8.35 4.11 -5.62
N TRP A 24 -7.09 4.47 -5.82
CA TRP A 24 -6.05 4.21 -4.84
C TRP A 24 -4.90 5.21 -4.95
N VAL A 25 -4.15 5.34 -3.86
CA VAL A 25 -3.04 6.28 -3.74
C VAL A 25 -1.81 5.53 -3.26
N LEU A 26 -0.70 5.69 -3.98
CA LEU A 26 0.58 5.08 -3.67
C LEU A 26 1.53 6.10 -3.08
N PHE A 27 2.22 5.66 -2.04
CA PHE A 27 3.24 6.38 -1.32
C PHE A 27 4.63 5.85 -1.67
N GLU A 28 5.64 6.67 -1.42
CA GLU A 28 7.03 6.49 -1.88
C GLU A 28 7.62 5.11 -1.55
N HIS A 29 7.38 4.55 -0.36
CA HIS A 29 7.97 3.27 0.06
C HIS A 29 7.15 2.03 -0.34
N GLY A 30 6.09 2.21 -1.14
CA GLY A 30 5.26 1.13 -1.66
C GLY A 30 4.01 0.83 -0.84
N THR A 31 3.66 1.68 0.12
CA THR A 31 2.34 1.63 0.75
C THR A 31 1.28 2.21 -0.18
N CYS A 32 0.19 1.48 -0.37
CA CYS A 32 -0.97 1.88 -1.15
C CYS A 32 -2.20 1.95 -0.25
N VAL A 33 -2.98 3.02 -0.39
CA VAL A 33 -4.26 3.21 0.29
C VAL A 33 -5.37 3.09 -0.74
N VAL A 34 -6.24 2.10 -0.56
CA VAL A 34 -7.40 1.87 -1.43
C VAL A 34 -8.57 2.72 -0.95
N LEU A 35 -9.26 3.36 -1.87
CA LEU A 35 -10.39 4.23 -1.58
C LEU A 35 -11.63 3.70 -2.32
N THR A 36 -12.54 3.09 -1.57
CA THR A 36 -13.74 2.39 -2.09
C THR A 36 -14.92 3.31 -2.35
N ALA A 37 -15.05 4.40 -1.60
CA ALA A 37 -16.06 5.44 -1.82
C ALA A 37 -15.45 6.81 -1.54
N PRO A 38 -14.51 7.29 -2.38
CA PRO A 38 -13.81 8.51 -2.05
C PRO A 38 -14.69 9.73 -2.32
N ASP A 39 -14.61 10.75 -1.48
CA ASP A 39 -15.31 12.04 -1.62
C ASP A 39 -14.28 13.19 -1.62
N GLY A 40 -14.24 14.03 -2.66
CA GLY A 40 -13.20 15.05 -2.82
C GLY A 40 -11.82 14.53 -3.25
N GLU A 41 -10.73 15.17 -2.79
CA GLU A 41 -9.35 14.85 -3.21
C GLU A 41 -8.89 13.48 -2.68
N LEU A 42 -8.41 12.59 -3.56
CA LEU A 42 -7.96 11.24 -3.18
C LEU A 42 -6.70 11.27 -2.29
N ALA A 43 -5.73 12.10 -2.67
CA ALA A 43 -4.45 12.19 -1.99
C ALA A 43 -4.62 12.65 -0.53
N GLU A 44 -5.49 13.63 -0.29
CA GLU A 44 -5.79 14.11 1.06
C GLU A 44 -6.44 13.02 1.92
N GLN A 45 -7.45 12.32 1.38
CA GLN A 45 -8.10 11.21 2.09
C GLN A 45 -7.13 10.09 2.43
N ALA A 46 -6.34 9.65 1.44
CA ALA A 46 -5.33 8.62 1.64
C ALA A 46 -4.29 9.04 2.67
N THR A 47 -3.88 10.32 2.66
CA THR A 47 -2.94 10.88 3.63
C THR A 47 -3.51 10.85 5.04
N GLU A 48 -4.77 11.24 5.23
CA GLU A 48 -5.40 11.21 6.56
C GLU A 48 -5.58 9.78 7.08
N ILE A 49 -5.99 8.84 6.22
CA ILE A 49 -6.04 7.40 6.57
C ILE A 49 -4.64 6.91 6.95
N LEU A 50 -3.62 7.19 6.14
CA LEU A 50 -2.28 6.68 6.39
C LEU A 50 -1.63 7.33 7.62
N LYS A 51 -1.95 8.58 7.92
CA LYS A 51 -1.49 9.27 9.13
C LYS A 51 -2.10 8.67 10.40
N GLU A 52 -3.33 8.20 10.33
CA GLU A 52 -4.01 7.52 11.44
C GLU A 52 -3.54 6.06 11.61
N PHE A 53 -3.47 5.31 10.49
CA PHE A 53 -3.27 3.85 10.51
C PHE A 53 -1.87 3.37 10.08
N GLY A 54 -1.05 4.24 9.50
CA GLY A 54 0.30 3.94 9.04
C GLY A 54 1.34 3.82 10.17
N PRO A 55 1.46 4.78 11.10
CA PRO A 55 2.50 4.72 12.11
C PRO A 55 2.21 3.62 13.15
N ALA A 56 3.01 2.55 13.10
CA ALA A 56 2.91 1.45 14.04
C ALA A 56 3.41 1.84 15.44
N ARG A 57 2.51 2.34 16.29
CA ARG A 57 2.78 2.67 17.70
C ARG A 57 2.91 1.39 18.53
N ALA A 58 3.93 1.33 19.39
CA ALA A 58 4.14 0.21 20.29
C ALA A 58 2.95 0.06 21.26
N GLY A 59 2.43 -1.17 21.42
CA GLY A 59 1.28 -1.46 22.28
C GLY A 59 -0.10 -1.15 21.66
N SER A 60 -0.16 -0.80 20.38
CA SER A 60 -1.41 -0.60 19.63
C SER A 60 -1.68 -1.78 18.70
N SER A 61 -2.96 -2.01 18.34
CA SER A 61 -3.37 -3.03 17.35
C SER A 61 -2.69 -2.90 15.98
N ALA A 62 -2.04 -1.76 15.71
CA ALA A 62 -1.17 -1.52 14.55
C ALA A 62 0.15 -2.34 14.56
N GLY A 63 0.41 -3.11 15.61
CA GLY A 63 1.48 -4.10 15.67
C GLY A 63 1.18 -5.40 14.91
N ASP A 64 -0.10 -5.67 14.63
CA ASP A 64 -0.54 -6.85 13.90
C ASP A 64 -0.34 -6.64 12.38
N PHE A 65 0.14 -7.67 11.71
CA PHE A 65 0.34 -7.65 10.27
C PHE A 65 -0.06 -8.99 9.65
N GLY A 66 -0.72 -8.92 8.50
CA GLY A 66 -0.91 -10.08 7.63
C GLY A 66 0.11 -10.04 6.50
N VAL A 67 0.56 -11.21 6.06
CA VAL A 67 1.37 -11.35 4.84
C VAL A 67 0.57 -12.16 3.84
N ILE A 68 0.36 -11.58 2.67
CA ILE A 68 -0.34 -12.20 1.55
C ILE A 68 0.71 -12.50 0.48
N ASP A 69 0.94 -13.77 0.22
CA ASP A 69 1.76 -14.24 -0.90
C ASP A 69 1.03 -13.99 -2.22
N LEU A 70 1.67 -13.21 -3.08
CA LEU A 70 1.14 -12.94 -4.41
C LEU A 70 1.47 -14.14 -5.29
N LYS A 71 0.49 -15.00 -5.56
CA LYS A 71 0.72 -16.18 -6.41
C LYS A 71 0.92 -15.83 -7.88
N ASP A 72 0.30 -14.74 -8.32
CA ASP A 72 0.27 -14.28 -9.72
C ASP A 72 1.19 -13.07 -9.99
N ALA A 73 1.84 -12.53 -8.96
CA ALA A 73 2.81 -11.44 -9.07
C ALA A 73 4.01 -11.73 -8.17
N GLU A 74 5.20 -11.27 -8.52
CA GLU A 74 6.37 -11.50 -7.68
C GLU A 74 6.27 -10.69 -6.38
N GLY A 75 6.45 -11.31 -5.20
CA GLY A 75 6.54 -10.62 -3.90
C GLY A 75 5.34 -10.86 -2.97
N TRP A 76 5.17 -9.96 -2.01
CA TRP A 76 4.18 -10.07 -0.94
C TRP A 76 3.46 -8.75 -0.69
N VAL A 77 2.21 -8.84 -0.23
CA VAL A 77 1.47 -7.71 0.32
C VAL A 77 1.39 -7.86 1.82
N VAL A 78 1.85 -6.85 2.55
CA VAL A 78 1.75 -6.76 3.99
C VAL A 78 0.56 -5.87 4.34
N THR A 79 -0.43 -6.46 5.00
CA THR A 79 -1.59 -5.75 5.56
C THR A 79 -1.32 -5.35 7.00
N GLY A 80 -2.06 -4.36 7.48
CA GLY A 80 -2.07 -3.96 8.89
C GLY A 80 -3.46 -4.05 9.49
N HIS A 81 -3.72 -3.19 10.47
CA HIS A 81 -5.02 -3.11 11.13
C HIS A 81 -6.14 -2.60 10.22
N HIS A 82 -5.82 -1.72 9.27
CA HIS A 82 -6.79 -1.17 8.31
C HIS A 82 -6.75 -1.97 7.01
N ASN A 83 -7.89 -2.51 6.58
CA ASN A 83 -7.99 -3.37 5.40
C ASN A 83 -7.59 -2.66 4.10
N ASP A 84 -7.81 -1.34 4.04
CA ASP A 84 -7.49 -0.55 2.86
C ASP A 84 -6.05 -0.02 2.82
N VAL A 85 -5.23 -0.28 3.84
CA VAL A 85 -3.81 0.11 3.87
C VAL A 85 -2.95 -1.11 3.61
N LEU A 86 -2.40 -1.18 2.40
CA LEU A 86 -1.65 -2.33 1.89
C LEU A 86 -0.22 -1.90 1.62
N THR A 87 0.78 -2.75 1.85
CA THR A 87 2.19 -2.41 1.59
C THR A 87 2.86 -3.51 0.79
N TYR A 88 3.39 -3.17 -0.38
CA TYR A 88 4.06 -4.13 -1.23
C TYR A 88 5.52 -4.32 -0.82
N VAL A 89 5.94 -5.58 -0.80
CA VAL A 89 7.31 -6.01 -0.55
C VAL A 89 7.75 -6.91 -1.69
N GLY A 90 8.71 -6.45 -2.48
CA GLY A 90 9.30 -7.22 -3.56
C GLY A 90 10.13 -8.41 -3.04
N PRO A 91 10.31 -9.47 -3.85
CA PRO A 91 11.03 -10.69 -3.46
C PRO A 91 12.54 -10.52 -3.24
N ASP A 92 13.09 -9.40 -3.72
CA ASP A 92 14.51 -9.03 -3.62
C ASP A 92 14.79 -8.06 -2.46
N GLU A 93 13.75 -7.46 -1.86
CA GLU A 93 13.95 -6.46 -0.82
C GLU A 93 14.34 -7.05 0.54
N PRO A 94 13.62 -8.05 1.09
CA PRO A 94 14.03 -8.66 2.34
C PRO A 94 15.07 -9.75 2.05
N HIS A 95 16.18 -9.71 2.81
CA HIS A 95 17.21 -10.75 2.74
C HIS A 95 16.67 -12.13 3.16
N ASP A 96 15.74 -12.12 4.12
CA ASP A 96 15.05 -13.30 4.60
C ASP A 96 13.60 -13.29 4.11
N ARG A 97 13.20 -14.37 3.42
CA ARG A 97 11.88 -14.49 2.78
C ARG A 97 10.83 -15.13 3.70
N SER A 98 11.13 -15.32 4.98
CA SER A 98 10.15 -15.81 5.95
C SER A 98 9.03 -14.78 6.12
N GLU A 99 7.80 -15.24 6.33
CA GLU A 99 6.63 -14.38 6.52
C GLU A 99 6.87 -13.31 7.59
N ILE A 100 7.53 -13.66 8.70
CA ILE A 100 7.87 -12.71 9.77
C ILE A 100 8.80 -11.60 9.28
N ALA A 101 9.84 -11.93 8.51
CA ALA A 101 10.80 -10.95 8.00
C ALA A 101 10.14 -10.02 6.97
N VAL A 102 9.35 -10.58 6.05
CA VAL A 102 8.55 -9.83 5.07
C VAL A 102 7.58 -8.89 5.78
N GLY A 103 6.83 -9.39 6.76
CA GLY A 103 5.85 -8.62 7.52
C GLY A 103 6.49 -7.48 8.33
N LEU A 104 7.63 -7.73 8.97
CA LEU A 104 8.40 -6.69 9.66
C LEU A 104 8.92 -5.62 8.69
N PHE A 105 9.41 -6.03 7.52
CA PHE A 105 9.90 -5.11 6.49
C PHE A 105 8.78 -4.23 5.93
N GLY A 106 7.64 -4.82 5.58
CA GLY A 106 6.46 -4.09 5.13
C GLY A 106 5.92 -3.15 6.22
N ARG A 107 5.91 -3.57 7.49
CA ARG A 107 5.56 -2.71 8.63
C ARG A 107 6.48 -1.50 8.73
N SER A 108 7.79 -1.68 8.54
CA SER A 108 8.74 -0.58 8.57
C SER A 108 8.53 0.42 7.43
N LYS A 109 8.22 -0.06 6.21
CA LYS A 109 7.85 0.79 5.07
C LYS A 109 6.60 1.62 5.35
N ARG A 110 5.53 0.95 5.79
CA ARG A 110 4.26 1.62 6.15
C ARG A 110 4.44 2.67 7.24
N HIS A 111 5.30 2.40 8.22
CA HIS A 111 5.61 3.37 9.26
C HIS A 111 6.29 4.62 8.70
N ARG A 112 7.20 4.46 7.72
CA ARG A 112 7.83 5.58 7.02
C ARG A 112 6.82 6.35 6.18
N ASP A 113 6.06 5.67 5.34
CA ASP A 113 5.02 6.32 4.52
C ASP A 113 3.97 7.03 5.41
N GLY A 114 3.60 6.47 6.56
CA GLY A 114 2.70 7.13 7.52
C GLY A 114 3.31 8.25 8.36
N THR A 115 4.62 8.46 8.28
CA THR A 115 5.32 9.59 8.92
C THR A 115 5.68 10.67 7.90
N GLU A 116 6.14 10.27 6.72
CA GLU A 116 6.60 11.14 5.64
C GLU A 116 5.44 11.61 4.75
N LEU A 117 4.41 10.78 4.58
CA LEU A 117 3.18 11.08 3.84
C LEU A 117 3.45 11.56 2.40
N HIS A 118 4.45 10.98 1.75
CA HIS A 118 4.86 11.36 0.40
C HIS A 118 4.10 10.55 -0.65
N VAL A 119 3.12 11.19 -1.30
CA VAL A 119 2.35 10.59 -2.38
C VAL A 119 3.16 10.64 -3.68
N VAL A 120 3.31 9.49 -4.33
CA VAL A 120 4.04 9.36 -5.61
C VAL A 120 3.13 9.02 -6.78
N HIS A 121 1.94 8.46 -6.53
CA HIS A 121 0.96 8.20 -7.57
C HIS A 121 -0.46 8.22 -7.02
N VAL A 122 -1.40 8.70 -7.83
CA VAL A 122 -2.83 8.71 -7.56
C VAL A 122 -3.53 8.12 -8.76
N GLU A 123 -4.22 7.00 -8.54
CA GLU A 123 -5.08 6.37 -9.53
C GLU A 123 -6.54 6.75 -9.22
N ASP A 124 -7.10 7.66 -10.02
CA ASP A 124 -8.52 8.02 -9.95
C ASP A 124 -9.33 7.19 -10.96
N LYS A 125 -10.26 6.40 -10.45
CA LYS A 125 -11.18 5.58 -11.27
C LYS A 125 -12.63 6.04 -11.18
N ARG A 126 -12.92 7.13 -10.46
CA ARG A 126 -14.27 7.66 -10.24
C ARG A 126 -15.02 8.06 -11.51
N GLY A 127 -14.32 8.25 -12.63
CA GLY A 127 -14.89 8.60 -13.93
C GLY A 127 -14.87 7.49 -15.00
N SER A 128 -14.41 6.29 -14.67
CA SER A 128 -14.31 5.18 -15.66
C SER A 128 -15.59 4.32 -15.74
N ALA A 129 -16.60 4.65 -14.94
CA ALA A 129 -17.93 4.09 -15.09
C ALA A 129 -18.55 4.61 -16.40
N ASP A 130 -18.39 3.80 -17.44
CA ASP A 130 -19.02 3.96 -18.75
C ASP A 130 -20.50 4.35 -18.60
N PRO A 131 -20.97 5.44 -19.22
CA PRO A 131 -22.39 5.76 -19.25
C PRO A 131 -23.09 4.77 -20.18
N ALA A 132 -23.66 3.70 -19.61
CA ALA A 132 -24.59 2.81 -20.31
C ALA A 132 -25.99 3.43 -20.43
#